data_AF-A0A1B1BQ92-F1
#
_entry.id   AF-A0A1B1BQ92-F1
#
_cell.length_a   1.000
_cell.length_b   1.000
_cell.length_c   1.000
_cell.angle_alpha   90.00
_cell.angle_beta   90.00
_cell.angle_gamma   90.00
#
_symmetry.space_group_name_H-M   'P 1'
#
loop_
_entity.id
_entity.type
_entity.pdbx_description
1 polymer ?
#
loop_
_entity_poly.entity_id
_entity_poly.type
_entity_poly.pdbx_seq_one_letter_code
_entity_poly.pdbx_strand_id
1 'polypeptide(L)'
;MITASLNGRNLHLHLGGIEEDFIIEPLGGRDGKALTDEFLRISIGALPAEGMEPLLQRAVGAEVYERVQTELSLNESQDILLPAFYWQTVLGMHGVNAYISGGEGLTGAKKALELLALTLGILPTQTAPSGVLETLIQSQVPTLPTARPTTTRDRLPANKRQAPKKPKPAKPQA
;
A
#
# COMPACT_ATOMS: atom_id res chain seq x y z
N MET A 1 -10.70 -5.21 -8.38
CA MET A 1 -10.14 -6.50 -8.80
C MET A 1 -9.38 -6.29 -10.08
N ILE A 2 -8.08 -6.58 -10.02
CA ILE A 2 -7.18 -6.47 -11.16
C ILE A 2 -6.91 -7.86 -11.76
N THR A 3 -6.83 -7.91 -13.09
CA THR A 3 -6.30 -9.09 -13.79
C THR A 3 -5.05 -8.72 -14.56
N ALA A 4 -4.16 -9.69 -14.71
CA ALA A 4 -2.88 -9.51 -15.39
C ALA A 4 -2.72 -10.57 -16.47
N SER A 5 -2.24 -10.15 -17.64
CA SER A 5 -1.90 -11.05 -18.73
C SER A 5 -0.65 -10.57 -19.45
N LEU A 6 0.05 -11.50 -20.11
CA LEU A 6 1.17 -11.15 -20.98
C LEU A 6 0.72 -11.19 -22.43
N ASN A 7 0.98 -10.12 -23.15
CA ASN A 7 0.82 -10.07 -24.60
C ASN A 7 2.17 -9.77 -25.24
N GLY A 8 2.78 -10.81 -25.85
CA GLY A 8 4.15 -10.75 -26.29
C GLY A 8 5.10 -10.50 -25.11
N ARG A 9 5.77 -9.34 -25.10
CA ARG A 9 6.67 -8.93 -24.02
C ARG A 9 6.06 -7.91 -23.05
N ASN A 10 4.83 -7.47 -23.31
CA ASN A 10 4.18 -6.43 -22.52
C ASN A 10 3.28 -7.06 -21.47
N LEU A 11 3.22 -6.43 -20.31
CA LEU A 11 2.26 -6.76 -19.27
C LEU A 11 1.00 -5.92 -19.48
N HIS A 12 -0.13 -6.59 -19.59
CA HIS A 12 -1.44 -5.98 -19.65
C HIS A 12 -2.09 -6.12 -18.27
N LEU A 13 -2.43 -4.99 -17.68
CA LEU A 13 -3.13 -4.88 -16.41
C LEU A 13 -4.54 -4.33 -16.66
N HIS A 14 -5.55 -5.13 -16.33
CA HIS A 14 -6.94 -4.74 -16.47
C HIS A 14 -7.54 -4.48 -15.10
N LEU A 15 -8.02 -3.27 -14.87
CA LEU A 15 -8.69 -2.89 -13.63
C LEU A 15 -10.20 -2.90 -13.83
N GLY A 16 -10.91 -3.71 -13.05
CA GLY A 16 -12.36 -3.79 -13.15
C GLY A 16 -13.02 -2.42 -12.97
N GLY A 17 -13.84 -2.01 -13.95
CA GLY A 17 -14.44 -0.69 -14.02
C GLY A 17 -13.81 0.24 -15.05
N ILE A 18 -12.70 -0.16 -15.67
CA ILE A 18 -12.03 0.57 -16.75
C ILE A 18 -11.99 -0.33 -17.99
N GLU A 19 -12.42 0.20 -19.13
CA GLU A 19 -12.50 -0.57 -20.38
C GLU A 19 -11.12 -0.86 -20.99
N GLU A 20 -10.21 0.10 -20.89
CA GLU A 20 -8.88 0.01 -21.51
C GLU A 20 -7.81 -0.46 -20.53
N ASP A 21 -7.03 -1.46 -20.94
CA ASP A 21 -5.90 -1.99 -20.18
C ASP A 21 -4.79 -0.94 -19.98
N PHE A 22 -4.05 -1.10 -18.89
CA PHE A 22 -2.76 -0.45 -18.69
C PHE A 22 -1.68 -1.36 -19.24
N ILE A 23 -1.00 -0.90 -20.30
CA ILE A 23 0.03 -1.66 -21.00
C ILE A 23 1.39 -1.22 -20.48
N ILE A 24 2.08 -2.13 -19.80
CA ILE A 24 3.41 -1.89 -19.24
C ILE A 24 4.44 -2.53 -20.17
N GLU A 25 5.35 -1.71 -20.67
CA GLU A 25 6.48 -2.16 -21.49
C GLU A 25 7.64 -2.64 -20.61
N PRO A 26 8.36 -3.70 -21.02
CA PRO A 26 9.47 -4.21 -20.24
C PRO A 26 10.63 -3.21 -20.27
N LEU A 27 11.25 -2.98 -19.11
CA LEU A 27 12.45 -2.16 -19.03
C LEU A 27 13.62 -2.81 -19.80
N GLY A 28 14.52 -1.95 -20.28
CA GLY A 28 15.68 -2.36 -21.07
C GLY A 28 16.81 -2.96 -20.22
N GLY A 29 17.47 -4.00 -20.72
CA GLY A 29 18.78 -4.44 -20.23
C GLY A 29 18.86 -4.73 -18.72
N ARG A 30 19.61 -3.89 -17.99
CA ARG A 30 19.85 -4.04 -16.53
C ARG A 30 18.94 -3.16 -15.68
N ASP A 31 17.99 -2.45 -16.28
CA ASP A 31 17.19 -1.45 -15.59
C ASP A 31 16.27 -2.07 -14.56
N GLY A 32 15.73 -3.27 -14.79
CA GLY A 32 14.96 -4.02 -13.78
C GLY A 32 15.77 -4.36 -12.53
N LYS A 33 17.08 -4.65 -12.70
CA LYS A 33 18.01 -4.84 -11.58
C LYS A 33 18.26 -3.52 -10.85
N ALA A 34 18.57 -2.46 -11.59
CA ALA A 34 18.80 -1.14 -10.99
C ALA A 34 17.57 -0.66 -10.20
N LEU A 35 16.37 -0.95 -10.72
CA LEU A 35 15.10 -0.67 -10.08
C LEU A 35 14.88 -1.46 -8.79
N THR A 36 15.23 -2.73 -8.79
CA THR A 36 15.19 -3.56 -7.58
C THR A 36 16.19 -3.05 -6.53
N ASP A 37 17.42 -2.74 -6.93
CA ASP A 37 18.48 -2.25 -6.04
C ASP A 37 18.11 -0.90 -5.42
N GLU A 38 17.54 0.01 -6.21
CA GLU A 38 17.08 1.33 -5.73
C GLU A 38 15.92 1.19 -4.73
N PHE A 39 14.95 0.32 -5.01
CA PHE A 39 13.85 0.03 -4.10
C PHE A 39 14.36 -0.49 -2.75
N LEU A 40 15.32 -1.43 -2.76
CA LEU A 40 15.92 -1.95 -1.53
C LEU A 40 16.63 -0.86 -0.73
N ARG A 41 17.39 0.01 -1.41
CA ARG A 41 18.10 1.11 -0.76
C ARG A 41 17.14 2.12 -0.12
N ILE A 42 16.02 2.43 -0.77
CA ILE A 42 14.96 3.26 -0.17
C ILE A 42 14.36 2.54 1.04
N SER A 43 14.05 1.26 0.89
CA SER A 43 13.40 0.43 1.91
C SER A 43 14.22 0.30 3.20
N ILE A 44 15.55 0.20 3.11
CA ILE A 44 16.44 0.17 4.29
C ILE A 44 16.82 1.56 4.82
N GLY A 45 16.25 2.63 4.27
CA GLY A 45 16.56 4.01 4.65
C GLY A 45 17.93 4.51 4.19
N ALA A 46 18.59 3.80 3.26
CA ALA A 46 19.84 4.25 2.64
C ALA A 46 19.61 5.29 1.54
N LEU A 47 18.38 5.44 1.06
CA LEU A 47 17.90 6.51 0.20
C LEU A 47 16.62 7.13 0.79
N PRO A 48 16.30 8.40 0.48
CA PRO A 48 15.08 9.05 0.97
C PRO A 48 13.80 8.35 0.48
N ALA A 49 12.74 8.38 1.31
CA ALA A 49 11.46 7.77 0.99
C ALA A 49 10.77 8.43 -0.22
N GLU A 50 11.04 9.71 -0.46
CA GLU A 50 10.57 10.47 -1.62
C GLU A 50 11.07 9.87 -2.95
N GLY A 51 12.14 9.05 -2.91
CA GLY A 51 12.62 8.31 -4.08
C GLY A 51 11.69 7.20 -4.55
N MET A 52 10.67 6.81 -3.77
CA MET A 52 9.75 5.74 -4.15
C MET A 52 8.85 6.12 -5.33
N GLU A 53 8.39 7.36 -5.37
CA GLU A 53 7.48 7.83 -6.42
C GLU A 53 8.16 7.83 -7.82
N PRO A 54 9.36 8.43 -8.01
CA PRO A 54 10.08 8.34 -9.28
C PRO A 54 10.38 6.90 -9.70
N LEU A 55 10.60 6.00 -8.73
CA LEU A 55 10.87 4.60 -8.98
C LEU A 55 9.63 3.89 -9.55
N LEU A 56 8.46 4.13 -8.98
CA LEU A 56 7.19 3.59 -9.49
C LEU A 56 6.86 4.16 -10.86
N GLN A 57 7.06 5.46 -11.08
CA GLN A 57 6.91 6.08 -12.40
C GLN A 57 7.79 5.41 -13.44
N ARG A 58 9.05 5.10 -13.10
CA ARG A 58 9.95 4.36 -14.01
C ARG A 58 9.44 2.94 -14.29
N ALA A 59 8.83 2.27 -13.32
CA ALA A 59 8.34 0.90 -13.49
C ALA A 59 7.19 0.79 -14.50
N VAL A 60 6.27 1.77 -14.50
CA VAL A 60 5.12 1.80 -15.41
C VAL A 60 5.36 2.54 -16.71
N GLY A 61 6.31 3.47 -16.74
CA GLY A 61 6.50 4.42 -17.84
C GLY A 61 5.68 5.70 -17.65
N ALA A 62 6.16 6.81 -18.23
CA ALA A 62 5.61 8.14 -17.98
C ALA A 62 4.14 8.28 -18.40
N GLU A 63 3.78 7.79 -19.59
CA GLU A 63 2.42 7.88 -20.13
C GLU A 63 1.40 7.13 -19.24
N VAL A 64 1.74 5.90 -18.87
CA VAL A 64 0.91 5.09 -17.96
C VAL A 64 0.82 5.72 -16.59
N TYR A 65 1.94 6.27 -16.08
CA TYR A 65 1.96 6.94 -14.78
C TYR A 65 1.03 8.16 -14.76
N GLU A 66 1.08 9.02 -15.78
CA GLU A 66 0.19 10.17 -15.89
C GLU A 66 -1.27 9.75 -15.92
N ARG A 67 -1.60 8.72 -16.71
CA ARG A 67 -2.95 8.15 -16.77
C ARG A 67 -3.42 7.63 -15.41
N VAL A 68 -2.56 6.91 -14.68
CA VAL A 68 -2.86 6.41 -13.33
C VAL A 68 -3.15 7.56 -12.36
N GLN A 69 -2.43 8.68 -12.46
CA GLN A 69 -2.62 9.83 -11.57
C GLN A 69 -3.90 10.62 -11.88
N THR A 70 -4.38 10.61 -13.14
CA THR A 70 -5.56 11.37 -13.55
C THR A 70 -6.85 10.57 -13.45
N GLU A 71 -6.80 9.27 -13.74
CA GLU A 71 -8.00 8.42 -13.85
C GLU A 71 -8.31 7.65 -12.57
N LEU A 72 -7.31 7.37 -11.71
CA LEU A 72 -7.45 6.43 -10.61
C LEU A 72 -7.44 7.11 -9.23
N SER A 73 -8.20 6.55 -8.30
CA SER A 73 -8.00 6.84 -6.88
C SER A 73 -6.69 6.23 -6.37
N LEU A 74 -6.16 6.74 -5.25
CA LEU A 74 -4.90 6.26 -4.68
C LEU A 74 -4.81 4.73 -4.52
N ASN A 75 -5.90 4.07 -4.14
CA ASN A 75 -5.91 2.63 -3.95
C ASN A 75 -5.84 1.90 -5.31
N GLU A 76 -6.63 2.35 -6.29
CA GLU A 76 -6.61 1.81 -7.65
C GLU A 76 -5.26 2.06 -8.32
N SER A 77 -4.61 3.19 -8.04
CA SER A 77 -3.25 3.46 -8.50
C SER A 77 -2.28 2.40 -8.01
N GLN A 78 -2.37 1.98 -6.74
CA GLN A 78 -1.50 0.92 -6.20
C GLN A 78 -1.71 -0.42 -6.91
N ASP A 79 -2.95 -0.72 -7.30
CA ASP A 79 -3.27 -1.93 -8.04
C ASP A 79 -2.60 -1.94 -9.41
N ILE A 80 -2.25 -0.80 -10.02
CA ILE A 80 -1.47 -0.74 -11.27
C ILE A 80 0.03 -0.66 -11.01
N LEU A 81 0.45 0.28 -10.14
CA LEU A 81 1.86 0.63 -9.93
C LEU A 81 2.65 -0.53 -9.29
N LEU A 82 2.07 -1.23 -8.32
CA LEU A 82 2.79 -2.29 -7.58
C LEU A 82 2.98 -3.55 -8.43
N PRO A 83 1.97 -4.09 -9.13
CA PRO A 83 2.17 -5.20 -10.06
C PRO A 83 3.18 -4.88 -11.15
N ALA A 84 3.12 -3.67 -11.73
CA ALA A 84 4.10 -3.24 -12.70
C ALA A 84 5.51 -3.23 -12.11
N PHE A 85 5.71 -2.65 -10.92
CA PHE A 85 6.97 -2.72 -10.20
C PHE A 85 7.48 -4.16 -10.04
N TYR A 86 6.67 -5.07 -9.49
CA TYR A 86 7.08 -6.45 -9.27
C TYR A 86 7.41 -7.18 -10.56
N TRP A 87 6.68 -6.89 -11.64
CA TRP A 87 6.94 -7.43 -12.95
C TRP A 87 8.29 -7.00 -13.52
N GLN A 88 8.71 -5.75 -13.30
CA GLN A 88 10.02 -5.26 -13.73
C GLN A 88 11.19 -5.85 -12.91
N THR A 89 10.91 -6.45 -11.76
CA THR A 89 11.95 -7.11 -10.95
C THR A 89 12.29 -8.51 -11.48
N VAL A 90 13.23 -9.18 -10.80
CA VAL A 90 13.59 -10.58 -11.04
C VAL A 90 12.39 -11.53 -10.93
N LEU A 91 11.32 -11.14 -10.25
CA LEU A 91 10.13 -11.99 -10.09
C LEU A 91 9.30 -12.13 -11.36
N GLY A 92 9.26 -11.11 -12.23
CA GLY A 92 8.37 -11.09 -13.38
C GLY A 92 6.91 -11.37 -12.99
N MET A 93 6.25 -12.23 -13.75
CA MET A 93 4.86 -12.63 -13.47
C MET A 93 4.66 -13.34 -12.13
N HIS A 94 5.70 -13.94 -11.54
CA HIS A 94 5.55 -14.54 -10.21
C HIS A 94 5.27 -13.46 -9.15
N GLY A 95 5.84 -12.27 -9.29
CA GLY A 95 5.60 -11.14 -8.40
C GLY A 95 4.19 -10.58 -8.57
N VAL A 96 3.75 -10.43 -9.81
CA VAL A 96 2.37 -10.02 -10.15
C VAL A 96 1.36 -11.01 -9.56
N ASN A 97 1.55 -12.31 -9.79
CA ASN A 97 0.66 -13.34 -9.29
C ASN A 97 0.67 -13.41 -7.75
N ALA A 98 1.83 -13.20 -7.12
CA ALA A 98 1.92 -13.12 -5.66
C ALA A 98 1.10 -11.95 -5.11
N TYR A 99 1.16 -10.78 -5.77
CA TYR A 99 0.37 -9.62 -5.40
C TYR A 99 -1.14 -9.88 -5.51
N ILE A 100 -1.60 -10.32 -6.68
CA ILE A 100 -3.03 -10.56 -6.95
C ILE A 100 -3.58 -11.65 -6.03
N SER A 101 -2.88 -12.79 -5.94
CA SER A 101 -3.29 -13.90 -5.06
C SER A 101 -3.16 -13.60 -3.56
N GLY A 102 -2.49 -12.51 -3.19
CA GLY A 102 -2.44 -12.01 -1.82
C GLY A 102 -3.64 -11.15 -1.44
N GLY A 103 -4.54 -10.86 -2.38
CA GLY A 103 -5.73 -10.05 -2.16
C GLY A 103 -5.54 -8.56 -2.44
N GLU A 104 -4.58 -8.20 -3.31
CA GLU A 104 -4.34 -6.81 -3.73
C GLU A 104 -3.91 -5.91 -2.55
N GLY A 105 -3.70 -4.61 -2.80
CA GLY A 105 -3.31 -3.63 -1.78
C GLY A 105 -2.10 -4.03 -0.93
N LEU A 106 -2.14 -3.71 0.37
CA LEU A 106 -1.03 -3.95 1.29
C LEU A 106 -0.74 -5.44 1.53
N THR A 107 -1.77 -6.29 1.57
CA THR A 107 -1.60 -7.73 1.80
C THR A 107 -0.92 -8.39 0.60
N GLY A 108 -1.36 -8.04 -0.61
CA GLY A 108 -0.71 -8.43 -1.86
C GLY A 108 0.74 -7.93 -1.93
N ALA A 109 0.96 -6.65 -1.62
CA ALA A 109 2.29 -6.05 -1.61
C ALA A 109 3.24 -6.78 -0.66
N LYS A 110 2.78 -7.10 0.56
CA LYS A 110 3.58 -7.87 1.53
C LYS A 110 3.95 -9.23 0.98
N LYS A 111 3.01 -9.98 0.40
CA LYS A 111 3.26 -11.32 -0.14
C LYS A 111 4.26 -11.30 -1.31
N ALA A 112 4.12 -10.33 -2.22
CA ALA A 112 5.04 -10.16 -3.34
C ALA A 112 6.44 -9.70 -2.87
N LEU A 113 6.50 -8.81 -1.87
CA LEU A 113 7.75 -8.37 -1.26
C LEU A 113 8.49 -9.50 -0.53
N GLU A 114 7.77 -10.35 0.21
CA GLU A 114 8.34 -11.54 0.85
C GLU A 114 8.96 -12.46 -0.20
N LEU A 115 8.26 -12.69 -1.32
CA LEU A 115 8.78 -13.47 -2.43
C LEU A 115 10.03 -12.83 -3.05
N LEU A 116 10.05 -11.50 -3.20
CA LEU A 116 11.21 -10.76 -3.71
C LEU A 116 12.41 -10.94 -2.77
N ALA A 117 12.22 -10.75 -1.46
CA ALA A 117 13.26 -10.91 -0.46
C ALA A 117 13.86 -12.32 -0.47
N LEU A 118 13.02 -13.36 -0.53
CA LEU A 118 13.44 -14.74 -0.64
C LEU A 118 14.26 -15.00 -1.91
N THR A 119 13.80 -14.46 -3.05
CA THR A 119 14.47 -14.65 -4.35
C THR A 119 15.83 -13.97 -4.41
N LEU A 120 15.97 -12.83 -3.73
CA LEU A 120 17.24 -12.11 -3.62
C LEU A 120 18.20 -12.75 -2.60
N GLY A 121 17.82 -13.87 -1.97
CA GLY A 121 18.63 -14.52 -0.95
C GLY A 121 18.75 -13.69 0.34
N ILE A 122 17.87 -12.69 0.50
CA ILE A 122 17.70 -11.94 1.74
C ILE A 122 16.88 -12.83 2.67
N LEU A 123 17.47 -13.93 3.13
CA LEU A 123 16.86 -14.80 4.11
C LEU A 123 16.68 -14.00 5.42
N PRO A 124 15.55 -14.11 6.13
CA PRO A 124 15.35 -13.49 7.44
C PRO A 124 16.24 -14.04 8.58
N THR A 125 17.36 -14.70 8.27
CA THR A 125 18.06 -15.55 9.24
C THR A 125 19.55 -15.27 9.44
N GLN A 126 20.20 -14.39 8.68
CA GLN A 126 21.50 -13.86 9.09
C GLN A 126 21.61 -12.37 8.72
N THR A 127 21.89 -11.56 9.74
CA THR A 127 22.08 -10.09 9.74
C THR A 127 20.83 -9.21 9.65
N ALA A 128 19.94 -9.29 10.64
CA ALA A 128 19.39 -8.14 11.41
C ALA A 128 18.22 -8.62 12.31
N PRO A 129 18.05 -8.06 13.52
CA PRO A 129 17.00 -8.47 14.46
C PRO A 129 15.62 -8.27 13.82
N SER A 130 14.64 -9.07 14.25
CA SER A 130 13.26 -9.18 13.74
C SER A 130 12.48 -7.88 13.49
N GLY A 131 13.01 -6.72 13.86
CA GLY A 131 12.45 -5.40 13.62
C GLY A 131 12.58 -4.85 12.20
N VAL A 132 13.42 -5.39 11.30
CA VAL A 132 13.56 -4.84 9.93
C VAL A 132 12.35 -5.14 9.06
N LEU A 133 11.82 -6.37 9.12
CA LEU A 133 10.56 -6.70 8.43
C LEU A 133 9.37 -5.94 9.04
N GLU A 134 9.37 -5.74 10.36
CA GLU A 134 8.33 -4.95 11.04
C GLU A 134 8.44 -3.45 10.72
N THR A 135 9.65 -2.90 10.57
CA THR A 135 9.84 -1.51 10.12
C THR A 135 9.52 -1.33 8.64
N LEU A 136 9.79 -2.31 7.79
CA LEU A 136 9.34 -2.31 6.39
C LEU A 136 7.80 -2.33 6.32
N ILE A 137 7.15 -3.19 7.09
CA ILE A 137 5.69 -3.26 7.16
C ILE A 137 5.09 -1.97 7.75
N GLN A 138 5.71 -1.40 8.80
CA GLN A 138 5.25 -0.13 9.41
C GLN A 138 5.50 1.08 8.52
N SER A 139 6.59 1.11 7.73
CA SER A 139 6.91 2.21 6.81
C SER A 139 5.94 2.32 5.63
N GLN A 140 5.24 1.23 5.30
CA GLN A 140 4.22 1.19 4.25
C GLN A 140 2.80 1.44 4.77
N VAL A 141 2.62 1.67 6.08
CA VAL A 141 1.34 2.13 6.63
C VAL A 141 1.28 3.65 6.49
N PRO A 142 0.30 4.22 5.77
CA PRO A 142 0.08 5.66 5.79
C PRO A 142 -0.30 6.08 7.21
N THR A 143 0.63 6.69 7.94
CA THR A 143 0.28 7.43 9.16
C THR A 143 -0.42 8.71 8.73
N LEU A 144 -1.75 8.68 8.62
CA LEU A 144 -2.55 9.90 8.73
C LEU A 144 -2.49 10.36 10.20
N PRO A 145 -1.91 11.52 10.52
CA PRO A 145 -2.02 12.09 11.85
C PRO A 145 -3.33 12.86 11.94
N THR A 146 -4.43 12.18 12.29
CA THR A 146 -5.64 12.87 12.77
C THR A 146 -5.91 12.48 14.22
N ALA A 147 -5.04 12.93 15.12
CA ALA A 147 -5.34 12.96 16.54
C ALA A 147 -5.17 14.39 17.05
N ARG A 148 -6.28 15.15 17.06
CA ARG A 148 -6.40 16.34 17.92
C ARG A 148 -6.39 15.86 19.38
N PRO A 149 -5.59 16.47 20.28
CA PRO A 149 -5.60 16.10 21.68
C PRO A 149 -6.91 16.57 22.32
N THR A 150 -7.83 15.65 22.56
CA THR A 150 -9.01 15.92 23.39
C THR A 150 -8.65 15.53 24.82
N THR A 151 -8.60 16.53 25.69
CA THR A 151 -8.25 16.40 27.10
C THR A 151 -9.16 15.42 27.82
N THR A 152 -8.52 14.50 28.54
CA THR A 152 -9.06 13.50 29.45
C THR A 152 -10.04 14.09 30.47
N ARG A 153 -11.35 14.02 30.19
CA ARG A 153 -12.39 14.19 31.23
C ARG A 153 -13.65 13.34 31.05
N ASP A 154 -13.59 12.30 30.21
CA ASP A 154 -14.77 11.47 29.89
C ASP A 154 -14.53 9.96 30.02
N ARG A 155 -13.76 9.56 31.04
CA ARG A 155 -13.70 8.17 31.51
C ARG A 155 -14.14 8.08 32.97
N LEU A 156 -15.44 8.24 33.20
CA LEU A 156 -16.09 7.75 34.42
C LEU A 156 -17.30 6.89 34.02
N PRO A 157 -17.47 5.69 34.62
CA PRO A 157 -18.43 4.68 34.19
C PRO A 157 -19.89 5.08 34.47
N ALA A 158 -20.77 4.57 33.61
CA ALA A 158 -22.20 4.85 33.51
C ALA A 158 -23.04 4.29 34.67
N ASN A 159 -22.87 4.81 35.90
CA ASN A 159 -23.76 4.50 37.02
C ASN A 159 -24.25 5.71 37.81
N LYS A 160 -24.45 6.85 37.12
CA LYS A 160 -25.23 8.02 37.59
C LYS A 160 -25.99 8.70 36.45
N ARG A 161 -26.49 7.94 35.47
CA ARG A 161 -27.49 8.45 34.51
C ARG A 161 -28.86 8.45 35.19
N GLN A 162 -29.07 9.38 36.13
CA GLN A 162 -30.39 9.72 36.63
C GLN A 162 -30.92 10.93 35.86
N ALA A 163 -31.83 10.68 34.93
CA ALA A 163 -32.95 11.57 34.66
C ALA A 163 -34.15 10.68 34.33
N PRO A 164 -35.23 10.78 35.10
CA PRO A 164 -36.47 11.12 34.42
C PRO A 164 -37.45 12.01 35.23
N LYS A 165 -38.05 12.94 34.48
CA LYS A 165 -39.47 13.36 34.46
C LYS A 165 -40.18 13.79 35.77
N LYS A 166 -40.74 15.02 35.70
CA LYS A 166 -41.84 15.60 36.52
C LYS A 166 -42.97 14.61 36.85
N PRO A 167 -43.69 14.80 37.98
CA PRO A 167 -45.06 15.36 37.90
C PRO A 167 -45.57 16.23 39.10
N LYS A 168 -46.42 17.25 38.77
CA LYS A 168 -47.66 17.85 39.40
C LYS A 168 -47.88 17.91 40.96
N PRO A 169 -48.91 18.63 41.50
CA PRO A 169 -49.49 19.99 41.29
C PRO A 169 -49.74 20.79 42.62
N ALA A 170 -50.21 22.06 42.49
CA ALA A 170 -51.06 22.90 43.39
C ALA A 170 -50.62 23.42 44.80
N LYS A 171 -50.99 24.71 45.06
CA LYS A 171 -51.04 25.57 46.29
C LYS A 171 -51.66 24.90 47.54
N PRO A 172 -51.71 25.48 48.78
CA PRO A 172 -51.54 26.90 49.23
C PRO A 172 -50.71 27.10 50.53
N GLN A 173 -50.39 28.33 50.94
CA GLN A 173 -50.82 29.07 52.17
C GLN A 173 -49.63 29.98 52.56
N ALA A 174 -49.73 31.17 53.17
CA ALA A 174 -50.80 32.00 53.70
C ALA A 174 -50.34 33.47 53.58
#